data_AF-W2YG12-F1
#
_entry.id   AF-W2YG12-F1
#
_cell.length_a   1.000
_cell.length_b   1.000
_cell.length_c   1.000
_cell.angle_alpha   90.00
_cell.angle_beta   90.00
_cell.angle_gamma   90.00
#
_symmetry.space_group_name_H-M   'P 1'
#
loop_
_entity.id
_entity.type
_entity.pdbx_description
1 polymer ?
#
loop_
_entity_poly.entity_id
_entity_poly.type
_entity_poly.pdbx_seq_one_letter_code
_entity_poly.pdbx_strand_id
1 'polypeptide(L)'
;MPQEEIEELEEEVKTLQAQIAALQKNAHTSAIRSELEQDLLEASVIRQAVLQQQASLVNVQSALSRMTMTEPGAPHASSIRLGTDLEARWKTLMEMKPLKLQAAQYYLKERGRYVDDTSAFSYSTRFVEQNGCYCGQIYDVVPFEGVSSVKTVFDALNSYFSNMEIRVTESLGDITIREDDGSSEPGIAQCRFVSYLTSGPLLEMNSIICSEFREADDEYGDGGSVGIFTEDFVDQDDLYPYLPDERIRQDATVVTQVRSHVKKGKNAEGVEEERSIVVMQRWAHCRIHKTKLPLSPEIFHEIREKSSHWGDVKLIAVREMVYCSTRGK
;
A
#
# COMPACT_ATOMS: atom_id res chain seq x y z
N MET A 1 -88.82 41.87 7.54
CA MET A 1 -87.61 41.81 8.37
C MET A 1 -86.93 43.16 8.27
N PRO A 2 -86.51 43.77 9.39
CA PRO A 2 -85.91 45.10 9.41
C PRO A 2 -84.53 45.05 8.76
N GLN A 3 -84.14 46.09 8.02
CA GLN A 3 -82.86 46.16 7.30
C GLN A 3 -81.63 46.06 8.24
N GLU A 4 -81.78 46.43 9.51
CA GLU A 4 -80.73 46.29 10.54
C GLU A 4 -80.36 44.83 10.82
N GLU A 5 -81.33 43.90 10.82
CA GLU A 5 -81.04 42.47 11.04
C GLU A 5 -80.21 41.87 9.89
N ILE A 6 -80.32 42.42 8.68
CA ILE A 6 -79.58 41.93 7.51
C ILE A 6 -78.13 42.41 7.57
N GLU A 7 -77.88 43.67 7.95
CA GLU A 7 -76.51 44.20 8.12
C GLU A 7 -75.76 43.51 9.27
N GLU A 8 -76.43 43.22 10.39
CA GLU A 8 -75.84 42.49 11.51
C GLU A 8 -75.43 41.06 11.09
N LEU A 9 -76.30 40.35 10.37
CA LEU A 9 -76.01 39.02 9.85
C LEU A 9 -74.88 39.04 8.81
N GLU A 10 -74.76 40.07 7.98
CA GLU A 10 -73.67 40.21 7.01
C GLU A 10 -72.31 40.45 7.69
N GLU A 11 -72.27 41.25 8.76
CA GLU A 11 -71.07 41.43 9.60
C GLU A 11 -70.70 40.12 10.31
N GLU A 12 -71.68 39.39 10.83
CA GLU A 12 -71.48 38.09 11.49
C GLU A 12 -70.93 37.05 10.51
N VAL A 13 -71.45 37.01 9.28
CA VAL A 13 -70.92 36.14 8.22
C VAL A 13 -69.48 36.51 7.86
N LYS A 14 -69.14 37.79 7.76
CA LYS A 14 -67.75 38.23 7.51
C LYS A 14 -66.82 37.84 8.65
N THR A 15 -67.24 37.99 9.90
CA THR A 15 -66.42 37.60 11.06
C THR A 15 -66.23 36.08 11.10
N LEU A 16 -67.28 35.31 10.84
CA LEU A 16 -67.18 33.84 10.76
C LEU A 16 -66.30 33.38 9.60
N GLN A 17 -66.38 34.01 8.43
CA GLN A 17 -65.48 33.72 7.30
C GLN A 17 -64.01 34.02 7.64
N ALA A 18 -63.74 35.12 8.34
CA ALA A 18 -62.40 35.45 8.81
C ALA A 18 -61.88 34.43 9.86
N GLN A 19 -62.74 33.98 10.78
CA GLN A 19 -62.40 32.94 11.75
C GLN A 19 -62.12 31.59 11.08
N ILE A 20 -62.92 31.20 10.09
CA ILE A 20 -62.70 29.96 9.31
C ILE A 20 -61.36 30.03 8.57
N ALA A 21 -61.05 31.15 7.92
CA ALA A 21 -59.78 31.34 7.22
C ALA A 21 -58.58 31.25 8.19
N ALA A 22 -58.70 31.83 9.39
CA ALA A 22 -57.67 31.74 10.43
C ALA A 22 -57.50 30.29 10.94
N LEU A 23 -58.60 29.57 11.17
CA LEU A 23 -58.56 28.16 11.58
C LEU A 23 -57.95 27.26 10.50
N GLN A 24 -58.29 27.47 9.23
CA GLN A 24 -57.71 26.73 8.10
C GLN A 24 -56.20 26.97 7.97
N LYS A 25 -55.75 28.22 8.12
CA LYS A 25 -54.31 28.56 8.09
C LYS A 25 -53.54 27.92 9.25
N ASN A 26 -54.12 27.91 10.45
CA ASN A 26 -53.53 27.26 11.62
C ASN A 26 -53.45 25.74 11.44
N ALA A 27 -54.52 25.12 10.94
CA ALA A 27 -54.55 23.68 10.64
C ALA A 27 -53.49 23.30 9.59
N HIS A 28 -53.35 24.09 8.52
CA HIS A 28 -52.34 23.86 7.50
C HIS A 28 -50.91 23.99 8.04
N THR A 29 -50.66 25.01 8.87
CA THR A 29 -49.35 25.22 9.52
C THR A 29 -49.02 24.09 10.50
N SER A 30 -50.01 23.59 11.24
CA SER A 30 -49.87 22.44 12.13
C SER A 30 -49.57 21.15 11.36
N ALA A 31 -50.20 20.95 10.20
CA ALA A 31 -49.95 19.79 9.35
C ALA A 31 -48.53 19.80 8.80
N ILE A 32 -48.06 20.93 8.24
CA ILE A 32 -46.68 21.09 7.76
C ILE A 32 -45.67 20.85 8.89
N ARG A 33 -45.95 21.35 10.10
CA ARG A 33 -45.08 21.13 11.25
C ARG A 33 -45.01 19.65 11.65
N SER A 34 -46.15 18.96 11.66
CA SER A 34 -46.22 17.53 11.97
C SER A 34 -45.46 16.68 10.94
N GLU A 35 -45.58 17.02 9.66
CA GLU A 35 -44.86 16.38 8.56
C GLU A 35 -43.35 16.60 8.69
N LEU A 36 -42.92 17.83 8.96
CA LEU A 36 -41.50 18.15 9.22
C LEU A 36 -40.95 17.43 10.45
N GLU A 37 -41.73 17.30 11.53
CA GLU A 37 -41.34 16.54 12.72
C GLU A 37 -41.19 15.03 12.43
N GLN A 38 -42.06 14.47 11.57
CA GLN A 38 -41.93 13.09 11.07
C GLN A 38 -40.69 12.93 10.20
N ASP A 39 -40.45 13.81 9.24
CA ASP A 39 -39.26 13.77 8.37
C ASP A 39 -37.97 13.85 9.18
N LEU A 40 -37.92 14.70 10.21
CA LEU A 40 -36.78 14.82 11.11
C LEU A 40 -36.55 13.54 11.92
N LEU A 41 -37.62 12.91 12.39
CA LEU A 41 -37.55 11.61 13.08
C LEU A 41 -37.03 10.52 12.14
N GLU A 42 -37.57 10.39 10.94
CA GLU A 42 -37.11 9.43 9.93
C GLU A 42 -35.64 9.64 9.56
N ALA A 43 -35.25 10.89 9.30
CA ALA A 43 -33.86 11.25 9.02
C ALA A 43 -32.93 10.90 10.20
N SER A 44 -33.38 11.06 11.44
CA SER A 44 -32.61 10.69 12.63
C SER A 44 -32.42 9.18 12.75
N VAL A 45 -33.46 8.39 12.43
CA VAL A 45 -33.40 6.92 12.45
C VAL A 45 -32.44 6.41 11.38
N ILE A 46 -32.53 6.93 10.16
CA ILE A 46 -31.62 6.58 9.06
C ILE A 46 -30.18 6.94 9.44
N ARG A 47 -29.96 8.14 9.99
CA ARG A 47 -28.64 8.56 10.45
C ARG A 47 -28.07 7.63 11.52
N GLN A 48 -28.90 7.24 12.50
CA GLN A 48 -28.49 6.31 13.55
C GLN A 48 -28.13 4.94 12.98
N ALA A 49 -28.90 4.42 12.03
CA ALA A 49 -28.61 3.16 11.35
C ALA A 49 -27.28 3.22 10.58
N VAL A 50 -27.02 4.32 9.85
CA VAL A 50 -25.75 4.56 9.15
C VAL A 50 -24.59 4.60 10.14
N LEU A 51 -24.72 5.32 11.25
CA LEU A 51 -23.68 5.39 12.29
C LEU A 51 -23.39 4.02 12.89
N GLN A 52 -24.42 3.19 13.12
CA GLN A 52 -24.25 1.84 13.64
C GLN A 52 -23.51 0.91 12.64
N GLN A 53 -23.82 1.03 11.35
CA GLN A 53 -23.10 0.31 10.29
C GLN A 53 -21.64 0.75 10.20
N GLN A 54 -21.38 2.06 10.24
CA GLN A 54 -20.03 2.61 10.25
C GLN A 54 -19.23 2.12 11.47
N ALA A 55 -19.83 2.12 12.67
CA ALA A 55 -19.20 1.59 13.87
C ALA A 55 -18.84 0.10 13.73
N SER A 56 -19.69 -0.69 13.06
CA SER A 56 -19.42 -2.10 12.80
C SER A 56 -18.21 -2.28 11.87
N LEU A 57 -18.08 -1.46 10.82
CA LEU A 57 -16.92 -1.48 9.93
C LEU A 57 -15.62 -1.09 10.65
N VAL A 58 -15.66 -0.05 11.50
CA VAL A 58 -14.51 0.34 12.32
C VAL A 58 -14.08 -0.78 13.26
N ASN A 59 -15.04 -1.53 13.83
CA ASN A 59 -14.75 -2.68 14.68
C ASN A 59 -14.06 -3.82 13.91
N VAL A 60 -14.52 -4.11 12.68
CA VAL A 60 -13.85 -5.06 11.78
C VAL A 60 -12.43 -4.60 11.42
N GLN A 61 -12.25 -3.32 11.09
CA GLN A 61 -10.92 -2.76 10.82
C GLN A 61 -9.98 -2.92 12.02
N SER A 62 -10.46 -2.64 13.24
CA SER A 62 -9.69 -2.82 14.46
C SER A 62 -9.28 -4.29 14.67
N ALA A 63 -10.18 -5.25 14.42
CA ALA A 63 -9.87 -6.67 14.51
C ALA A 63 -8.82 -7.09 13.47
N LEU A 64 -8.94 -6.63 12.22
CA LEU A 64 -7.97 -6.91 11.15
C LEU A 64 -6.59 -6.32 11.47
N SER A 65 -6.52 -5.08 11.97
CA SER A 65 -5.25 -4.48 12.40
C SER A 65 -4.58 -5.30 13.50
N ARG A 66 -5.35 -5.83 14.46
CA ARG A 66 -4.81 -6.75 15.47
C ARG A 66 -4.33 -8.07 14.87
N MET A 67 -5.06 -8.64 13.91
CA MET A 67 -4.65 -9.87 13.23
C MET A 67 -3.30 -9.70 12.52
N THR A 68 -3.11 -8.57 11.84
CA THR A 68 -1.83 -8.22 11.20
C THR A 68 -0.66 -8.17 12.20
N MET A 69 -0.89 -7.76 13.45
CA MET A 69 0.14 -7.75 14.49
C MET A 69 0.45 -9.14 15.07
N THR A 70 -0.48 -10.09 14.91
CA THR A 70 -0.38 -11.43 15.49
C THR A 70 0.08 -12.49 14.50
N GLU A 71 -0.22 -12.33 13.22
CA GLU A 71 0.24 -13.24 12.17
C GLU A 71 1.65 -12.84 11.72
N PRO A 72 2.63 -13.77 11.78
CA PRO A 72 4.00 -13.44 11.44
C PRO A 72 4.20 -13.36 9.92
N GLY A 73 4.70 -12.21 9.45
CA GLY A 73 5.37 -12.10 8.16
C GLY A 73 4.46 -11.96 6.93
N ALA A 74 5.01 -12.29 5.77
CA ALA A 74 4.31 -12.28 4.50
C ALA A 74 3.59 -13.62 4.28
N PRO A 75 2.28 -13.64 3.96
CA PRO A 75 1.55 -14.90 3.74
C PRO A 75 2.09 -15.77 2.60
N HIS A 76 2.81 -15.16 1.65
CA HIS A 76 3.43 -15.84 0.51
C HIS A 76 4.91 -16.17 0.72
N ALA A 77 5.54 -15.70 1.80
CA ALA A 77 6.93 -16.04 2.09
C ALA A 77 7.04 -17.54 2.41
N SER A 78 8.14 -18.13 1.98
CA SER A 78 8.42 -19.55 2.18
C SER A 78 9.84 -19.72 2.68
N SER A 79 10.04 -20.70 3.56
CA SER A 79 11.34 -20.84 4.23
C SER A 79 12.45 -21.15 3.23
N ILE A 80 13.54 -20.39 3.32
CA ILE A 80 14.74 -20.53 2.49
C ILE A 80 15.90 -20.99 3.39
N ARG A 81 16.44 -22.16 3.06
CA ARG A 81 17.60 -22.75 3.75
C ARG A 81 18.66 -23.12 2.74
N LEU A 82 19.85 -22.59 2.90
CA LEU A 82 20.94 -22.74 1.95
C LEU A 82 22.14 -23.42 2.64
N GLY A 83 22.60 -24.54 2.07
CA GLY A 83 23.78 -25.28 2.56
C GLY A 83 25.09 -24.69 2.06
N THR A 84 26.24 -25.32 2.30
CA THR A 84 27.56 -24.79 1.89
C THR A 84 27.95 -25.08 0.44
N ASP A 85 27.30 -26.06 -0.21
CA ASP A 85 27.62 -26.49 -1.58
C ASP A 85 27.00 -25.55 -2.62
N LEU A 86 27.84 -24.87 -3.41
CA LEU A 86 27.39 -23.82 -4.34
C LEU A 86 26.44 -24.34 -5.43
N GLU A 87 26.69 -25.54 -5.98
CA GLU A 87 25.85 -26.09 -7.04
C GLU A 87 24.46 -26.48 -6.50
N ALA A 88 24.41 -27.14 -5.35
CA ALA A 88 23.17 -27.49 -4.68
C ALA A 88 22.38 -26.24 -4.24
N ARG A 89 23.07 -25.18 -3.79
CA ARG A 89 22.45 -23.89 -3.48
C ARG A 89 21.75 -23.30 -4.70
N TRP A 90 22.48 -23.14 -5.82
CA TRP A 90 21.93 -22.54 -7.04
C TRP A 90 20.79 -23.36 -7.63
N LYS A 91 20.91 -24.69 -7.60
CA LYS A 91 19.81 -25.59 -7.95
C LYS A 91 18.57 -25.33 -7.10
N THR A 92 18.73 -25.26 -5.78
CA THR A 92 17.61 -24.98 -4.85
C THR A 92 16.95 -23.62 -5.15
N LEU A 93 17.75 -22.58 -5.36
CA LEU A 93 17.27 -21.25 -5.69
C LEU A 93 16.49 -21.22 -7.01
N MET A 94 17.03 -21.86 -8.06
CA MET A 94 16.38 -21.95 -9.37
C MET A 94 15.05 -22.72 -9.32
N GLU A 95 14.97 -23.80 -8.52
CA GLU A 95 13.72 -24.54 -8.29
C GLU A 95 12.68 -23.70 -7.53
N MET A 96 13.12 -22.85 -6.59
CA MET A 96 12.23 -21.97 -5.82
C MET A 96 11.74 -20.75 -6.59
N LYS A 97 12.52 -20.25 -7.56
CA LYS A 97 12.23 -19.02 -8.33
C LYS A 97 10.78 -18.96 -8.85
N PRO A 98 10.29 -19.92 -9.67
CA PRO A 98 8.94 -19.83 -10.23
C PRO A 98 7.85 -19.88 -9.15
N LEU A 99 8.06 -20.67 -8.08
CA LEU A 99 7.11 -20.80 -6.97
C LEU A 99 6.98 -19.48 -6.20
N LYS A 100 8.11 -18.81 -5.92
CA LYS A 100 8.11 -17.51 -5.23
C LYS A 100 7.48 -16.42 -6.07
N LEU A 101 7.80 -16.35 -7.36
CA LEU A 101 7.19 -15.39 -8.29
C LEU A 101 5.68 -15.56 -8.36
N GLN A 102 5.20 -16.79 -8.53
CA GLN A 102 3.75 -17.07 -8.60
C GLN A 102 3.03 -16.69 -7.31
N ALA A 103 3.55 -17.09 -6.14
CA ALA A 103 2.92 -16.78 -4.85
C ALA A 103 2.90 -15.28 -4.57
N ALA A 104 4.00 -14.58 -4.86
CA ALA A 104 4.12 -13.13 -4.75
C ALA A 104 3.10 -12.40 -5.65
N GLN A 105 2.97 -12.84 -6.90
CA GLN A 105 2.09 -12.23 -7.87
C GLN A 105 0.61 -12.40 -7.51
N TYR A 106 0.23 -13.61 -7.10
CA TYR A 106 -1.11 -13.91 -6.59
C TYR A 106 -1.45 -13.03 -5.38
N TYR A 107 -0.54 -12.94 -4.41
CA TYR A 107 -0.77 -12.13 -3.22
C TYR A 107 -0.93 -10.65 -3.54
N LEU A 108 -0.10 -10.10 -4.44
CA LEU A 108 -0.20 -8.69 -4.81
C LEU A 108 -1.53 -8.37 -5.52
N LYS A 109 -2.00 -9.26 -6.40
CA LYS A 109 -3.31 -9.16 -7.06
C LYS A 109 -4.46 -9.13 -6.06
N GLU A 110 -4.46 -10.06 -5.10
CA GLU A 110 -5.50 -10.13 -4.06
C GLU A 110 -5.46 -8.90 -3.13
N ARG A 111 -4.25 -8.47 -2.73
CA ARG A 111 -4.06 -7.31 -1.85
C ARG A 111 -4.50 -5.99 -2.50
N GLY A 112 -4.36 -5.89 -3.82
CA GLY A 112 -4.71 -4.71 -4.61
C GLY A 112 -6.14 -4.69 -5.15
N ARG A 113 -6.94 -5.75 -4.97
CA ARG A 113 -8.25 -5.96 -5.64
C ARG A 113 -9.20 -4.77 -5.67
N TYR A 114 -9.21 -3.95 -4.61
CA TYR A 114 -10.13 -2.81 -4.47
C TYR A 114 -9.43 -1.44 -4.47
N VAL A 115 -8.14 -1.40 -4.80
CA VAL A 115 -7.38 -0.16 -4.94
C VAL A 115 -7.41 0.25 -6.41
N ASP A 116 -7.58 1.55 -6.67
CA ASP A 116 -7.43 2.09 -8.02
C ASP A 116 -5.96 2.03 -8.44
N ASP A 117 -5.69 1.24 -9.47
CA ASP A 117 -4.32 1.01 -9.96
C ASP A 117 -3.80 2.16 -10.83
N THR A 118 -4.62 3.15 -11.18
CA THR A 118 -4.20 4.29 -12.03
C THR A 118 -3.88 5.56 -11.26
N SER A 119 -4.13 5.55 -9.95
CA SER A 119 -3.93 6.68 -9.04
C SER A 119 -2.84 6.37 -8.03
N ALA A 120 -2.06 7.39 -7.67
CA ALA A 120 -1.05 7.24 -6.63
C ALA A 120 -1.74 6.89 -5.30
N PHE A 121 -1.31 5.80 -4.68
CA PHE A 121 -1.87 5.30 -3.42
C PHE A 121 -0.73 4.79 -2.53
N SER A 122 -0.85 5.01 -1.21
CA SER A 122 0.07 4.43 -0.24
C SER A 122 -0.65 4.13 1.07
N TYR A 123 -0.42 2.94 1.59
CA TYR A 123 -0.89 2.49 2.90
C TYR A 123 0.26 1.84 3.63
N SER A 124 0.63 2.37 4.78
CA SER A 124 1.72 1.85 5.60
C SER A 124 1.30 1.63 7.05
N THR A 125 1.88 0.61 7.68
CA THR A 125 1.69 0.31 9.10
C THR A 125 3.01 -0.06 9.74
N ARG A 126 3.16 0.28 11.02
CA ARG A 126 4.33 -0.04 11.84
C ARG A 126 3.83 -0.62 13.15
N PHE A 127 4.40 -1.74 13.57
CA PHE A 127 3.95 -2.45 14.76
C PHE A 127 5.08 -3.28 15.38
N VAL A 128 4.81 -3.84 16.55
CA VAL A 128 5.71 -4.78 17.23
C VAL A 128 4.98 -6.12 17.34
N GLU A 129 5.60 -7.17 16.82
CA GLU A 129 5.11 -8.55 16.94
C GLU A 129 5.22 -9.05 18.38
N GLN A 130 4.52 -10.14 18.70
CA GLN A 130 4.55 -10.75 20.06
C GLN A 130 5.97 -11.18 20.50
N ASN A 131 6.84 -11.54 19.55
CA ASN A 131 8.24 -11.90 19.79
C ASN A 131 9.14 -10.67 20.08
N GLY A 132 8.62 -9.45 19.98
CA GLY A 132 9.35 -8.19 20.17
C GLY A 132 10.06 -7.66 18.93
N CYS A 133 9.90 -8.29 17.76
CA CYS A 133 10.42 -7.80 16.49
C CYS A 133 9.63 -6.56 16.04
N TYR A 134 10.35 -5.55 15.56
CA TYR A 134 9.71 -4.38 14.97
C TYR A 134 9.42 -4.64 13.50
N CYS A 135 8.19 -4.38 13.08
CA CYS A 135 7.75 -4.64 11.72
C CYS A 135 7.21 -3.37 11.06
N GLY A 136 7.50 -3.23 9.77
CA GLY A 136 6.90 -2.24 8.90
C GLY A 136 6.28 -2.92 7.69
N GLN A 137 5.04 -2.57 7.37
CA GLN A 137 4.38 -2.99 6.13
C GLN A 137 4.03 -1.77 5.29
N ILE A 138 4.16 -1.90 3.98
CA ILE A 138 3.70 -0.90 3.02
C ILE A 138 3.06 -1.60 1.83
N TYR A 139 1.97 -1.01 1.34
CA TYR A 139 1.40 -1.28 0.03
C TYR A 139 1.23 0.05 -0.69
N ASP A 140 1.78 0.18 -1.88
CA ASP A 140 1.70 1.40 -2.68
C ASP A 140 1.51 1.15 -4.17
N VAL A 141 0.82 2.10 -4.81
CA VAL A 141 0.59 2.19 -6.24
C VAL A 141 1.27 3.46 -6.72
N VAL A 142 2.18 3.31 -7.67
CA VAL A 142 3.02 4.39 -8.18
C VAL A 142 2.88 4.47 -9.71
N PRO A 143 2.05 5.38 -10.21
CA PRO A 143 1.98 5.71 -11.63
C PRO A 143 3.27 6.40 -12.11
N PHE A 144 3.77 5.98 -13.26
CA PHE A 144 4.85 6.61 -14.02
C PHE A 144 4.24 7.34 -15.21
N GLU A 145 3.77 8.56 -14.96
CA GLU A 145 3.17 9.43 -15.98
C GLU A 145 4.18 9.74 -17.09
N GLY A 146 3.73 9.70 -18.35
CA GLY A 146 4.58 9.96 -19.52
C GLY A 146 5.50 8.80 -19.94
N VAL A 147 5.41 7.66 -19.26
CA VAL A 147 6.17 6.45 -19.58
C VAL A 147 5.23 5.40 -20.15
N SER A 148 5.53 4.90 -21.35
CA SER A 148 4.70 3.94 -22.08
C SER A 148 5.26 2.51 -22.12
N SER A 149 6.54 2.33 -21.75
CA SER A 149 7.21 1.02 -21.81
C SER A 149 7.39 0.44 -20.42
N VAL A 150 6.69 -0.66 -20.14
CA VAL A 150 6.86 -1.45 -18.91
C VAL A 150 8.31 -1.92 -18.79
N LYS A 151 8.92 -2.32 -19.91
CA LYS A 151 10.31 -2.77 -19.98
C LYS A 151 11.29 -1.70 -19.47
N THR A 152 11.05 -0.42 -19.78
CA THR A 152 11.90 0.67 -19.29
C THR A 152 11.90 0.77 -17.76
N VAL A 153 10.74 0.64 -17.12
CA VAL A 153 10.65 0.66 -15.65
C VAL A 153 11.22 -0.63 -15.06
N PHE A 154 10.99 -1.78 -15.70
CA PHE A 154 11.57 -3.06 -15.31
C PHE A 154 13.11 -3.03 -15.34
N ASP A 155 13.71 -2.49 -16.40
CA ASP A 155 15.16 -2.40 -16.53
C ASP A 155 15.77 -1.44 -15.50
N ALA A 156 15.08 -0.36 -15.19
CA ALA A 156 15.46 0.55 -14.10
C ALA A 156 15.40 -0.16 -12.73
N LEU A 157 14.36 -0.96 -12.47
CA LEU A 157 14.28 -1.80 -11.26
C LEU A 157 15.42 -2.81 -11.21
N ASN A 158 15.71 -3.50 -12.31
CA ASN A 158 16.80 -4.46 -12.39
C ASN A 158 18.15 -3.80 -12.09
N SER A 159 18.41 -2.63 -12.68
CA SER A 159 19.59 -1.81 -12.40
C SER A 159 19.70 -1.40 -10.93
N TYR A 160 18.58 -1.01 -10.30
CA TYR A 160 18.54 -0.70 -8.88
C TYR A 160 18.91 -1.90 -8.01
N PHE A 161 18.31 -3.08 -8.25
CA PHE A 161 18.57 -4.26 -7.44
C PHE A 161 20.02 -4.77 -7.57
N SER A 162 20.63 -4.63 -8.75
CA SER A 162 22.04 -4.95 -8.97
C SER A 162 23.01 -4.01 -8.22
N ASN A 163 22.60 -2.79 -7.89
CA ASN A 163 23.44 -1.77 -7.27
C ASN A 163 22.81 -1.23 -5.96
N MET A 164 22.03 -2.06 -5.27
CA MET A 164 21.21 -1.62 -4.14
C MET A 164 22.06 -1.00 -3.02
N GLU A 165 23.20 -1.60 -2.69
CA GLU A 165 24.11 -1.15 -1.64
C GLU A 165 24.67 0.25 -1.90
N ILE A 166 25.01 0.56 -3.15
CA ILE A 166 25.48 1.89 -3.56
C ILE A 166 24.35 2.89 -3.39
N ARG A 167 23.15 2.59 -3.92
CA ARG A 167 22.00 3.50 -3.88
C ARG A 167 21.54 3.79 -2.45
N VAL A 168 21.52 2.78 -1.59
CA VAL A 168 21.19 2.91 -0.17
C VAL A 168 22.24 3.76 0.54
N THR A 169 23.53 3.53 0.28
CA THR A 169 24.63 4.31 0.87
C THR A 169 24.54 5.79 0.50
N GLU A 170 24.38 6.08 -0.79
CA GLU A 170 24.29 7.44 -1.30
C GLU A 170 23.07 8.20 -0.76
N SER A 171 21.95 7.51 -0.54
CA SER A 171 20.68 8.14 -0.16
C SER A 171 20.47 8.26 1.35
N LEU A 172 20.89 7.28 2.14
CA LEU A 172 20.67 7.24 3.59
C LEU A 172 21.89 7.71 4.40
N GLY A 173 23.07 7.82 3.77
CA GLY A 173 24.30 8.31 4.39
C GLY A 173 25.06 7.28 5.23
N ASP A 174 24.45 6.14 5.55
CA ASP A 174 25.14 5.01 6.18
C ASP A 174 25.81 4.13 5.12
N ILE A 175 27.02 3.66 5.40
CA ILE A 175 27.76 2.80 4.46
C ILE A 175 27.11 1.43 4.46
N THR A 176 26.66 0.97 3.29
CA THR A 176 26.17 -0.39 3.09
C THR A 176 27.10 -1.12 2.13
N ILE A 177 27.58 -2.30 2.55
CA ILE A 177 28.45 -3.17 1.75
C ILE A 177 27.69 -4.42 1.34
N ARG A 178 28.05 -4.96 0.18
CA ARG A 178 27.58 -6.27 -0.29
C ARG A 178 28.64 -7.32 0.07
N GLU A 179 28.27 -8.35 0.82
CA GLU A 179 29.16 -9.43 1.32
C GLU A 179 28.93 -10.79 0.63
N ASP A 180 28.07 -10.85 -0.40
CA ASP A 180 27.95 -12.04 -1.25
C ASP A 180 29.06 -12.09 -2.32
N ASP A 181 29.16 -13.20 -3.03
CA ASP A 181 30.15 -13.43 -4.09
C ASP A 181 29.76 -12.80 -5.44
N GLY A 182 28.65 -12.04 -5.49
CA GLY A 182 28.12 -11.43 -6.70
C GLY A 182 27.55 -12.44 -7.71
N SER A 183 27.48 -13.72 -7.36
CA SER A 183 26.97 -14.74 -8.27
C SER A 183 25.45 -14.60 -8.44
N SER A 184 25.00 -14.78 -9.67
CA SER A 184 23.59 -14.70 -10.05
C SER A 184 23.30 -15.62 -11.21
N GLU A 185 22.07 -16.13 -11.22
CA GLU A 185 21.50 -16.86 -12.34
C GLU A 185 20.43 -15.98 -13.01
N PRO A 186 20.00 -16.28 -14.26
CA PRO A 186 19.02 -15.48 -14.96
C PRO A 186 17.74 -15.21 -14.15
N GLY A 187 17.59 -13.97 -13.69
CA GLY A 187 16.47 -13.51 -12.88
C GLY A 187 16.40 -14.10 -11.47
N ILE A 188 17.51 -14.54 -10.89
CA ILE A 188 17.61 -14.80 -9.46
C ILE A 188 19.01 -14.51 -8.93
N ALA A 189 19.10 -13.77 -7.83
CA ALA A 189 20.35 -13.47 -7.15
C ALA A 189 20.16 -13.63 -5.64
N GLN A 190 21.24 -14.03 -4.95
CA GLN A 190 21.33 -13.84 -3.51
C GLN A 190 21.97 -12.47 -3.25
N CYS A 191 21.50 -11.76 -2.24
CA CYS A 191 22.01 -10.44 -1.86
C CYS A 191 22.25 -10.42 -0.36
N ARG A 192 23.50 -10.23 0.04
CA ARG A 192 23.92 -10.10 1.44
C ARG A 192 24.45 -8.71 1.68
N PHE A 193 23.79 -7.97 2.55
CA PHE A 193 24.16 -6.60 2.86
C PHE A 193 24.49 -6.42 4.33
N VAL A 194 25.51 -5.59 4.57
CA VAL A 194 25.86 -5.12 5.91
C VAL A 194 25.88 -3.60 5.91
N SER A 195 25.06 -2.98 6.76
CA SER A 195 25.01 -1.52 6.92
C SER A 195 25.71 -1.09 8.20
N TYR A 196 26.64 -0.15 8.06
CA TYR A 196 27.38 0.52 9.12
C TYR A 196 26.64 1.79 9.53
N LEU A 197 25.88 1.71 10.62
CA LEU A 197 25.24 2.88 11.19
C LEU A 197 26.27 3.81 11.83
N THR A 198 26.14 5.10 11.57
CA THR A 198 27.07 6.15 12.06
C THR A 198 27.30 6.12 13.58
N SER A 199 26.33 5.67 14.37
CA SER A 199 26.44 5.58 15.84
C SER A 199 25.83 4.31 16.41
N GLY A 200 25.72 3.25 15.58
CA GLY A 200 24.98 2.05 15.92
C GLY A 200 25.73 0.75 15.59
N PRO A 201 25.17 -0.40 15.97
CA PRO A 201 25.68 -1.70 15.56
C PRO A 201 25.47 -1.92 14.05
N LEU A 202 26.08 -2.99 13.55
CA LEU A 202 25.90 -3.42 12.17
C LEU A 202 24.49 -3.99 11.97
N LEU A 203 23.85 -3.65 10.85
CA LEU A 203 22.65 -4.36 10.39
C LEU A 203 23.04 -5.33 9.30
N GLU A 204 22.50 -6.54 9.36
CA GLU A 204 22.67 -7.55 8.33
C GLU A 204 21.33 -7.88 7.69
N MET A 205 21.32 -7.92 6.36
CA MET A 205 20.23 -8.42 5.54
C MET A 205 20.76 -9.52 4.63
N ASN A 206 20.08 -10.67 4.61
CA ASN A 206 20.37 -11.77 3.69
C ASN A 206 19.08 -12.16 3.00
N SER A 207 18.97 -11.85 1.71
CA SER A 207 17.77 -12.05 0.91
C SER A 207 18.10 -12.69 -0.41
N ILE A 208 17.10 -13.29 -1.05
CA ILE A 208 17.15 -13.61 -2.47
C ILE A 208 16.21 -12.67 -3.22
N ILE A 209 16.56 -12.35 -4.46
CA ILE A 209 15.77 -11.51 -5.34
C ILE A 209 15.49 -12.32 -6.60
N CYS A 210 14.23 -12.63 -6.83
CA CYS A 210 13.75 -13.28 -8.05
C CYS A 210 13.13 -12.22 -8.96
N SER A 211 13.36 -12.31 -10.26
CA SER A 211 12.76 -11.43 -11.25
C SER A 211 12.36 -12.17 -12.52
N GLU A 212 11.31 -11.65 -13.16
CA GLU A 212 10.83 -12.14 -14.44
C GLU A 212 10.15 -11.00 -15.19
N PHE A 213 10.36 -10.96 -16.50
CA PHE A 213 9.66 -10.06 -17.40
C PHE A 213 8.99 -10.88 -18.50
N ARG A 214 7.72 -10.61 -18.73
CA ARG A 214 6.90 -11.23 -19.77
C ARG A 214 6.35 -10.15 -20.68
N GLU A 215 6.53 -10.32 -21.99
CA GLU A 215 6.02 -9.37 -22.99
C GLU A 215 4.48 -9.41 -23.09
N ALA A 216 3.88 -10.57 -22.83
CA ALA A 216 2.44 -10.78 -22.82
C ALA A 216 2.06 -11.71 -21.66
N ASP A 217 1.08 -11.28 -20.86
CA ASP A 217 0.54 -12.00 -19.73
C ASP A 217 -0.98 -11.73 -19.60
N ASP A 218 -1.80 -12.77 -19.80
CA ASP A 218 -3.26 -12.62 -19.77
C ASP A 218 -3.82 -12.51 -18.34
N GLU A 219 -3.14 -13.04 -17.33
CA GLU A 219 -3.69 -13.18 -15.97
C GLU A 219 -3.45 -11.95 -15.09
N TYR A 220 -2.32 -11.27 -15.30
CA TYR A 220 -1.81 -10.17 -14.50
C TYR A 220 -1.46 -8.93 -15.35
N GLY A 221 -1.24 -9.13 -16.66
CA GLY A 221 -0.91 -8.06 -17.61
C GLY A 221 -2.07 -7.59 -18.47
N ASP A 222 -3.25 -8.18 -18.32
CA ASP A 222 -4.42 -7.92 -19.17
C ASP A 222 -4.08 -8.06 -20.67
N GLY A 223 -3.24 -9.05 -21.01
CA GLY A 223 -2.71 -9.32 -22.35
C GLY A 223 -1.47 -8.51 -22.73
N GLY A 224 -1.03 -7.59 -21.87
CA GLY A 224 0.15 -6.76 -22.04
C GLY A 224 1.39 -7.25 -21.29
N SER A 225 2.44 -6.43 -21.29
CA SER A 225 3.71 -6.75 -20.63
C SER A 225 3.64 -6.57 -19.12
N VAL A 226 4.31 -7.49 -18.41
CA VAL A 226 4.42 -7.51 -16.96
C VAL A 226 5.86 -7.75 -16.55
N GLY A 227 6.34 -6.95 -15.63
CA GLY A 227 7.58 -7.19 -14.90
C GLY A 227 7.29 -7.46 -13.44
N ILE A 228 7.94 -8.45 -12.85
CA ILE A 228 7.82 -8.75 -11.43
C ILE A 228 9.19 -8.97 -10.79
N PHE A 229 9.33 -8.45 -9.58
CA PHE A 229 10.43 -8.72 -8.65
C PHE A 229 9.84 -9.20 -7.33
N THR A 230 10.43 -10.22 -6.73
CA THR A 230 10.17 -10.59 -5.35
C THR A 230 11.49 -10.77 -4.59
N GLU A 231 11.58 -10.12 -3.44
CA GLU A 231 12.64 -10.28 -2.47
C GLU A 231 12.10 -11.11 -1.30
N ASP A 232 12.87 -12.07 -0.81
CA ASP A 232 12.52 -12.82 0.39
C ASP A 232 13.78 -13.16 1.19
N PHE A 233 13.67 -13.15 2.52
CA PHE A 233 14.82 -13.31 3.41
C PHE A 233 15.25 -14.77 3.53
N VAL A 234 16.54 -15.01 3.73
CA VAL A 234 17.10 -16.35 3.97
C VAL A 234 17.00 -16.69 5.46
N ASP A 235 16.26 -17.73 5.82
CA ASP A 235 16.10 -18.14 7.23
C ASP A 235 17.43 -18.63 7.80
N GLN A 236 18.09 -19.49 7.05
CA GLN A 236 19.33 -20.16 7.41
C GLN A 236 20.26 -20.24 6.20
N ASP A 237 21.50 -19.82 6.42
CA ASP A 237 22.56 -19.87 5.42
C ASP A 237 23.81 -20.47 6.09
N ASP A 238 24.17 -21.70 5.72
CA ASP A 238 25.30 -22.39 6.33
C ASP A 238 26.64 -21.91 5.76
N LEU A 239 26.66 -21.36 4.54
CA LEU A 239 27.86 -20.73 3.96
C LEU A 239 28.14 -19.38 4.63
N TYR A 240 27.07 -18.69 5.00
CA TYR A 240 27.12 -17.35 5.58
C TYR A 240 26.21 -17.23 6.81
N PRO A 241 26.61 -17.83 7.95
CA PRO A 241 25.78 -17.86 9.14
C PRO A 241 25.59 -16.46 9.73
N TYR A 242 24.38 -16.19 10.21
CA TYR A 242 24.06 -14.97 10.94
C TYR A 242 24.87 -14.87 12.24
N LEU A 243 25.39 -13.68 12.53
CA LEU A 243 26.21 -13.38 13.71
C LEU A 243 25.41 -12.53 14.73
N PRO A 244 24.59 -13.14 15.62
CA PRO A 244 23.65 -12.42 16.48
C PRO A 244 24.29 -11.55 17.57
N ASP A 245 25.54 -11.84 17.92
CA ASP A 245 26.27 -11.10 18.95
C ASP A 245 27.05 -9.91 18.35
N GLU A 246 27.07 -9.77 17.02
CA GLU A 246 27.77 -8.70 16.30
C GLU A 246 26.85 -7.83 15.46
N ARG A 247 25.77 -8.42 14.91
CA ARG A 247 24.91 -7.82 13.89
C ARG A 247 23.44 -7.92 14.30
N ILE A 248 22.65 -6.90 13.98
CA ILE A 248 21.19 -6.94 14.07
C ILE A 248 20.63 -7.48 12.76
N ARG A 249 19.85 -8.55 12.82
CA ARG A 249 19.17 -9.11 11.65
C ARG A 249 18.00 -8.23 11.23
N GLN A 250 17.99 -7.86 9.94
CA GLN A 250 16.87 -7.26 9.25
C GLN A 250 16.41 -8.20 8.13
N ASP A 251 15.15 -8.63 8.19
CA ASP A 251 14.51 -9.42 7.14
C ASP A 251 13.61 -8.53 6.30
N ALA A 252 13.55 -8.79 5.00
CA ALA A 252 12.62 -8.15 4.08
C ALA A 252 11.94 -9.20 3.20
N THR A 253 10.62 -9.08 3.07
CA THR A 253 9.87 -9.73 2.00
C THR A 253 9.19 -8.63 1.19
N VAL A 254 9.50 -8.56 -0.11
CA VAL A 254 9.04 -7.49 -0.99
C VAL A 254 8.49 -8.11 -2.27
N VAL A 255 7.40 -7.55 -2.78
CA VAL A 255 6.90 -7.82 -4.13
C VAL A 255 6.77 -6.49 -4.85
N THR A 256 7.26 -6.41 -6.08
CA THR A 256 7.13 -5.24 -6.95
C THR A 256 6.71 -5.71 -8.32
N GLN A 257 5.55 -5.26 -8.79
CA GLN A 257 5.05 -5.55 -10.14
C GLN A 257 4.94 -4.25 -10.92
N VAL A 258 5.32 -4.29 -12.20
CA VAL A 258 5.13 -3.21 -13.17
C VAL A 258 4.28 -3.72 -14.32
N ARG A 259 3.27 -2.95 -14.71
CA ARG A 259 2.38 -3.26 -15.83
C ARG A 259 1.83 -1.99 -16.47
N SER A 260 1.34 -2.11 -17.70
CA SER A 260 0.71 -1.00 -18.42
C SER A 260 -0.75 -0.86 -17.99
N HIS A 261 -1.24 0.38 -17.92
CA HIS A 261 -2.65 0.70 -17.70
C HIS A 261 -3.09 1.79 -18.69
N VAL A 262 -4.38 1.81 -19.01
CA VAL A 262 -4.99 2.91 -19.77
C VAL A 262 -5.68 3.85 -18.79
N LYS A 263 -5.16 5.07 -18.68
CA LYS A 263 -5.74 6.12 -17.85
C LYS A 263 -6.62 7.02 -18.70
N LYS A 264 -7.90 7.09 -18.34
CA LYS A 264 -8.86 8.03 -18.91
C LYS A 264 -8.70 9.37 -18.21
N GLY A 265 -8.42 10.41 -18.99
CA GLY A 265 -8.31 11.78 -18.50
C GLY A 265 -8.98 12.77 -19.44
N LYS A 266 -8.98 14.04 -19.08
CA LYS A 266 -9.32 15.13 -20.00
C LYS A 266 -8.06 15.88 -20.38
N ASN A 267 -7.90 16.20 -21.66
CA ASN A 267 -6.82 17.04 -22.13
C ASN A 267 -7.04 18.52 -21.72
N ALA A 268 -6.10 19.41 -22.08
CA ALA A 268 -6.19 20.83 -21.77
C ALA A 268 -7.42 21.53 -22.39
N GLU A 269 -8.03 20.94 -23.41
CA GLU A 269 -9.24 21.40 -24.10
C GLU A 269 -10.52 20.75 -23.55
N GLY A 270 -10.41 19.91 -22.52
CA GLY A 270 -11.55 19.22 -21.90
C GLY A 270 -12.05 17.98 -22.65
N VAL A 271 -11.34 17.55 -23.71
CA VAL A 271 -11.63 16.35 -24.50
C VAL A 271 -11.15 15.11 -23.76
N GLU A 272 -11.96 14.05 -23.74
CA GLU A 272 -11.53 12.76 -23.18
C GLU A 272 -10.37 12.18 -23.99
N GLU A 273 -9.29 11.83 -23.28
CA GLU A 273 -8.08 11.27 -23.83
C GLU A 273 -7.71 10.02 -23.04
N GLU A 274 -7.40 8.94 -23.75
CA GLU A 274 -6.83 7.74 -23.19
C GLU A 274 -5.32 7.81 -23.30
N ARG A 275 -4.63 7.75 -22.17
CA ARG A 275 -3.16 7.74 -22.11
C ARG A 275 -2.69 6.42 -21.53
N SER A 276 -1.76 5.78 -22.23
CA SER A 276 -1.03 4.65 -21.67
C SER A 276 -0.08 5.15 -20.59
N ILE A 277 -0.15 4.53 -19.42
CA ILE A 277 0.74 4.78 -18.30
C ILE A 277 1.33 3.47 -17.83
N VAL A 278 2.56 3.50 -17.32
CA VAL A 278 3.13 2.38 -16.59
C VAL A 278 2.84 2.57 -15.11
N VAL A 279 2.39 1.52 -14.44
CA VAL A 279 2.10 1.54 -13.00
C VAL A 279 2.99 0.51 -12.33
N MET A 280 3.64 0.92 -11.24
CA MET A 280 4.30 0.02 -10.32
C MET A 280 3.43 -0.18 -9.07
N GLN A 281 3.12 -1.43 -8.75
CA GLN A 281 2.51 -1.82 -7.49
C GLN A 281 3.57 -2.49 -6.63
N ARG A 282 3.61 -2.15 -5.34
CA ARG A 282 4.53 -2.77 -4.41
C ARG A 282 3.84 -3.13 -3.11
N TRP A 283 4.24 -4.26 -2.58
CA TRP A 283 4.01 -4.63 -1.20
C TRP A 283 5.35 -4.96 -0.54
N ALA A 284 5.57 -4.53 0.70
CA ALA A 284 6.76 -4.90 1.45
C ALA A 284 6.41 -5.15 2.92
N HIS A 285 7.11 -6.11 3.52
CA HIS A 285 7.15 -6.36 4.95
C HIS A 285 8.60 -6.46 5.40
N CYS A 286 9.03 -5.52 6.23
CA CYS A 286 10.36 -5.49 6.81
C CYS A 286 10.26 -5.82 8.30
N ARG A 287 11.17 -6.66 8.79
CA ARG A 287 11.25 -7.07 10.20
C ARG A 287 12.65 -6.85 10.74
N ILE A 288 12.74 -6.11 11.83
CA ILE A 288 13.98 -5.90 12.59
C ILE A 288 13.90 -6.81 13.81
N HIS A 289 14.83 -7.75 13.91
CA HIS A 289 14.85 -8.73 14.99
C HIS A 289 15.26 -8.10 16.31
N LYS A 290 14.73 -8.67 17.40
CA LYS A 290 15.19 -8.35 18.74
C LYS A 290 16.67 -8.75 18.87
N THR A 291 17.49 -7.83 19.34
CA THR A 291 18.92 -8.06 19.57
C THR A 291 19.24 -8.16 21.06
N LYS A 292 20.35 -8.83 21.37
CA LYS A 292 20.97 -8.85 22.71
C LYS A 292 21.94 -7.69 22.91
N LEU A 293 22.30 -6.99 21.83
CA LEU A 293 23.21 -5.86 21.87
C LEU A 293 22.61 -4.74 22.75
N PRO A 294 23.42 -4.10 23.61
CA PRO A 294 22.96 -2.98 24.40
C PRO A 294 22.76 -1.76 23.48
N LEU A 295 21.51 -1.41 23.21
CA LEU A 295 21.15 -0.24 22.40
C LEU A 295 20.49 0.83 23.24
N SER A 296 20.85 2.08 22.98
CA SER A 296 20.06 3.20 23.49
C SER A 296 18.72 3.28 22.75
N PRO A 297 17.66 3.84 23.37
CA PRO A 297 16.38 4.05 22.71
C PRO A 297 16.48 4.86 21.41
N GLU A 298 17.42 5.81 21.35
CA GLU A 298 17.65 6.68 20.20
C GLU A 298 18.19 5.89 19.00
N ILE A 299 19.21 5.05 19.21
CA ILE A 299 19.77 4.18 18.16
C ILE A 299 18.70 3.22 17.65
N PHE A 300 17.88 2.68 18.54
CA PHE A 300 16.82 1.77 18.16
C PHE A 300 15.71 2.47 17.35
N HIS A 301 15.39 3.72 17.69
CA HIS A 301 14.47 4.54 16.89
C HIS A 301 15.06 4.85 15.50
N GLU A 302 16.34 5.19 15.43
CA GLU A 302 17.05 5.44 14.18
C GLU A 302 17.00 4.23 13.24
N ILE A 303 17.33 3.04 13.76
CA ILE A 303 17.23 1.77 13.03
C ILE A 303 15.82 1.60 12.43
N ARG A 304 14.79 1.78 13.25
CA ARG A 304 13.39 1.59 12.85
C ARG A 304 12.95 2.54 11.75
N GLU A 305 13.32 3.82 11.85
CA GLU A 305 13.00 4.79 10.80
C GLU A 305 13.78 4.47 9.53
N LYS A 306 15.10 4.27 9.60
CA LYS A 306 15.94 4.04 8.42
C LYS A 306 15.57 2.78 7.64
N SER A 307 15.27 1.67 8.31
CA SER A 307 14.85 0.43 7.62
C SER A 307 13.59 0.62 6.77
N SER A 308 12.70 1.57 7.12
CA SER A 308 11.51 1.85 6.32
C SER A 308 11.79 2.68 5.06
N HIS A 309 12.92 3.39 4.98
CA HIS A 309 13.26 4.27 3.86
C HIS A 309 13.95 3.56 2.69
N TRP A 310 14.39 2.30 2.85
CA TRP A 310 14.99 1.52 1.75
C TRP A 310 14.04 1.43 0.54
N GLY A 311 12.74 1.33 0.82
CA GLY A 311 11.72 1.38 -0.21
C GLY A 311 11.68 2.72 -0.98
N ASP A 312 11.90 3.84 -0.31
CA ASP A 312 11.85 5.16 -0.94
C ASP A 312 13.09 5.40 -1.81
N VAL A 313 14.25 4.89 -1.38
CA VAL A 313 15.49 4.88 -2.19
C VAL A 313 15.26 4.19 -3.53
N LYS A 314 14.56 3.04 -3.55
CA LYS A 314 14.17 2.36 -4.80
C LYS A 314 13.35 3.27 -5.70
N LEU A 315 12.31 3.90 -5.16
CA LEU A 315 11.41 4.76 -5.95
C LEU A 315 12.15 5.95 -6.56
N ILE A 316 13.02 6.60 -5.77
CA ILE A 316 13.84 7.73 -6.22
C ILE A 316 14.78 7.27 -7.35
N ALA A 317 15.50 6.18 -7.15
CA ALA A 317 16.44 5.65 -8.14
C ALA A 317 15.76 5.28 -9.47
N VAL A 318 14.63 4.58 -9.40
CA VAL A 318 13.87 4.20 -10.60
C VAL A 318 13.35 5.43 -11.33
N ARG A 319 12.81 6.42 -10.61
CA ARG A 319 12.35 7.68 -11.23
C ARG A 319 13.48 8.45 -11.89
N GLU A 320 14.64 8.54 -11.27
CA GLU A 320 15.82 9.18 -11.87
C GLU A 320 16.22 8.50 -13.17
N MET A 321 16.34 7.16 -13.18
CA MET A 321 16.69 6.42 -14.39
C MET A 321 15.64 6.59 -15.50
N VAL A 322 14.36 6.46 -15.14
CA VAL A 322 13.27 6.52 -16.12
C VAL A 322 13.11 7.93 -16.71
N TYR A 323 13.14 8.98 -15.88
CA TYR A 323 12.87 10.34 -16.33
C TYR A 323 14.11 11.12 -16.81
N CYS A 324 15.30 10.84 -16.28
CA CYS A 324 16.52 11.45 -16.80
C CYS A 324 16.91 10.87 -18.17
N SER A 325 16.68 9.57 -18.41
CA SER A 325 16.89 8.99 -19.74
C SER A 325 15.94 9.55 -20.81
N THR A 326 14.76 10.05 -20.43
CA THR A 326 13.83 10.70 -21.37
C THR A 326 14.17 12.16 -21.69
N ARG A 327 14.97 12.85 -20.85
CA ARG A 327 15.37 14.26 -21.09
C ARG A 327 16.53 14.41 -22.09
N GLY A 328 17.18 13.31 -22.47
CA GLY A 328 18.27 13.29 -23.44
C GLY A 328 17.87 12.97 -24.88
N LYS A 329 16.55 12.95 -25.19
CA LYS A 329 16.03 12.73 -26.55
C LYS A 329 15.33 13.97 -27.09
#